data_AF-A0A5N6WNP1-F1
#
_entry.id   AF-A0A5N6WNP1-F1
#
_cell.length_a   1.000
_cell.length_b   1.000
_cell.length_c   1.000
_cell.angle_alpha   90.00
_cell.angle_beta   90.00
_cell.angle_gamma   90.00
#
_symmetry.space_group_name_H-M   'P 1'
#
loop_
_entity.id
_entity.type
_entity.pdbx_description
1 polymer ?
#
loop_
_entity_poly.entity_id
_entity_poly.type
_entity_poly.pdbx_seq_one_letter_code
_entity_poly.pdbx_strand_id
1 'polypeptide(L)'
;MHFFQLLAVSLAAGVLPVRVSSCRPFSSSVIEFSSGFKQPDPPIIKAEFETSFIQHKWNQNLTHITSGFIYNSPSQNIVRADEAFEGSLASSFFNYANTTKEGLVENTLTTFSHKSNKTTIWKGFVNPGFPLFPKDILVQYGAVFGGLVRRRFNEDLVAAWNIMYQGAIPVTVYVNNCNVMVGYDLFSPELRTRVVTEYFNIQA
;
A
#
# COMPACT_ATOMS: atom_id res chain seq x y z
N MET A 1 52.77 -29.59 -29.46
CA MET A 1 51.52 -29.17 -30.13
C MET A 1 50.36 -29.31 -29.15
N HIS A 2 49.98 -28.25 -28.43
CA HIS A 2 48.73 -28.23 -27.66
C HIS A 2 48.07 -26.86 -27.87
N PHE A 3 46.99 -26.89 -28.64
CA PHE A 3 46.10 -25.78 -28.96
C PHE A 3 45.14 -25.60 -27.79
N PHE A 4 45.18 -24.44 -27.11
CA PHE A 4 44.11 -24.05 -26.19
C PHE A 4 43.08 -23.23 -26.97
N GLN A 5 41.90 -23.80 -27.20
CA GLN A 5 40.74 -23.10 -27.73
C GLN A 5 40.12 -22.24 -26.62
N LEU A 6 40.12 -20.91 -26.83
CA LEU A 6 39.37 -19.95 -26.02
C LEU A 6 37.92 -19.92 -26.50
N LEU A 7 37.00 -20.37 -25.64
CA LEU A 7 35.55 -20.26 -25.85
C LEU A 7 35.10 -18.86 -25.42
N ALA A 8 34.74 -18.01 -26.38
CA ALA A 8 34.16 -16.70 -26.10
C ALA A 8 32.65 -16.85 -25.80
N VAL A 9 32.26 -16.62 -24.54
CA VAL A 9 30.85 -16.57 -24.13
C VAL A 9 30.34 -15.14 -24.35
N SER A 10 29.50 -14.95 -25.36
CA SER A 10 28.75 -13.71 -25.58
C SER A 10 27.61 -13.61 -24.56
N LEU A 11 27.73 -12.71 -23.58
CA LEU A 11 26.59 -12.29 -22.76
C LEU A 11 25.62 -11.49 -23.63
N ALA A 12 24.51 -12.10 -24.02
CA ALA A 12 23.35 -11.36 -24.50
C ALA A 12 22.73 -10.61 -23.32
N ALA A 13 22.98 -9.31 -23.22
CA ALA A 13 22.24 -8.43 -22.33
C ALA A 13 20.79 -8.33 -22.85
N GLY A 14 19.92 -9.21 -22.35
CA GLY A 14 18.49 -9.11 -22.56
C GLY A 14 17.97 -7.85 -21.87
N VAL A 15 17.82 -6.77 -22.63
CA VAL A 15 17.07 -5.59 -22.18
C VAL A 15 15.61 -6.01 -22.13
N LEU A 16 15.09 -6.27 -20.92
CA LEU A 16 13.67 -6.49 -20.73
C LEU A 16 12.92 -5.24 -21.23
N PRO A 17 11.83 -5.37 -22.01
CA PRO A 17 11.08 -4.22 -22.48
C PRO A 17 10.46 -3.53 -21.26
N VAL A 18 10.90 -2.29 -21.02
CA VAL A 18 10.21 -1.36 -20.11
C VAL A 18 8.79 -1.20 -20.65
N ARG A 19 7.80 -1.71 -19.92
CA ARG A 19 6.40 -1.41 -20.23
C ARG A 19 6.20 0.08 -19.97
N VAL A 20 6.29 0.88 -21.02
CA VAL A 20 5.84 2.27 -20.99
C VAL A 20 4.39 2.24 -20.52
N SER A 21 4.11 2.89 -19.38
CA SER A 21 2.76 3.05 -18.88
C SER A 21 1.89 3.64 -19.99
N SER A 22 0.83 2.93 -20.38
CA SER A 22 -0.12 3.41 -21.39
C SER A 22 -1.04 4.53 -20.88
N CYS A 23 -0.90 4.90 -19.60
CA CYS A 23 -1.74 5.87 -18.94
C CYS A 23 -1.26 7.29 -19.23
N ARG A 24 -2.22 8.23 -19.27
CA ARG A 24 -1.91 9.64 -19.53
C ARG A 24 -1.05 10.19 -18.38
N PRO A 25 -0.03 11.02 -18.65
CA PRO A 25 0.72 11.68 -17.60
C PRO A 25 -0.19 12.66 -16.83
N PHE A 26 0.22 13.03 -15.62
CA PHE A 26 -0.46 14.09 -14.87
C PHE A 26 -0.43 15.43 -15.63
N SER A 27 -1.54 16.16 -15.59
CA SER A 27 -1.66 17.48 -16.21
C SER A 27 -0.68 18.47 -15.57
N SER A 28 -0.14 19.41 -16.36
CA SER A 28 0.65 20.52 -15.81
C SER A 28 -0.18 21.43 -14.88
N SER A 29 -1.51 21.39 -14.98
CA SER A 29 -2.43 22.12 -14.09
C SER A 29 -2.47 21.60 -12.66
N VAL A 30 -1.83 20.48 -12.34
CA VAL A 30 -1.78 19.96 -10.95
C VAL A 30 -0.44 20.23 -10.28
N ILE A 31 0.44 21.01 -10.92
CA ILE A 31 1.69 21.45 -10.32
C ILE A 31 1.38 22.57 -9.32
N GLU A 32 1.71 22.33 -8.05
CA GLU A 32 1.28 23.09 -6.86
C GLU A 32 1.50 24.61 -6.96
N PHE A 33 2.59 25.04 -7.59
CA PHE A 33 2.93 26.46 -7.76
C PHE A 33 2.82 26.96 -9.20
N SER A 34 2.05 26.26 -10.05
CA SER A 34 1.74 26.75 -11.39
C SER A 34 0.63 27.80 -11.35
N SER A 35 0.72 28.83 -12.20
CA SER A 35 -0.33 29.86 -12.32
C SER A 35 -1.67 29.30 -12.82
N GLY A 36 -1.64 28.14 -13.48
CA GLY A 36 -2.81 27.41 -13.95
C GLY A 36 -3.30 26.33 -12.98
N PHE A 37 -2.83 26.32 -11.74
CA PHE A 37 -3.17 25.26 -10.79
C PHE A 37 -4.68 25.17 -10.58
N LYS A 38 -5.20 23.94 -10.69
CA LYS A 38 -6.56 23.58 -10.32
C LYS A 38 -6.50 22.24 -9.60
N GLN A 39 -7.10 22.17 -8.41
CA GLN A 39 -7.28 20.91 -7.73
C GLN A 39 -8.02 19.95 -8.68
N PRO A 40 -7.43 18.79 -9.01
CA PRO A 40 -8.11 17.78 -9.80
C PRO A 40 -9.24 17.15 -9.00
N ASP A 41 -10.27 16.66 -9.68
CA ASP A 41 -11.29 15.82 -9.05
C ASP A 41 -10.67 14.51 -8.55
N PRO A 42 -11.05 14.01 -7.36
CA PRO A 42 -10.59 12.72 -6.86
C PRO A 42 -10.88 11.57 -7.84
N PRO A 43 -9.90 10.73 -8.19
CA PRO A 43 -10.11 9.64 -9.13
C PRO A 43 -10.86 8.47 -8.48
N ILE A 44 -11.55 7.69 -9.31
CA ILE A 44 -11.96 6.33 -8.97
C ILE A 44 -10.73 5.42 -9.10
N ILE A 45 -10.36 4.74 -8.02
CA ILE A 45 -9.18 3.87 -7.97
C ILE A 45 -9.52 2.43 -8.39
N LYS A 46 -8.48 1.71 -8.84
CA LYS A 46 -8.55 0.24 -8.94
C LYS A 46 -8.49 -0.36 -7.54
N ALA A 47 -9.60 -0.95 -7.12
CA ALA A 47 -9.83 -1.30 -5.73
C ALA A 47 -9.67 -2.80 -5.44
N GLU A 48 -9.86 -3.66 -6.43
CA GLU A 48 -9.51 -5.08 -6.28
C GLU A 48 -8.03 -5.22 -6.66
N PHE A 49 -7.19 -5.55 -5.70
CA PHE A 49 -5.77 -5.76 -5.98
C PHE A 49 -5.13 -6.70 -4.98
N GLU A 50 -4.04 -7.29 -5.45
CA GLU A 50 -3.10 -8.03 -4.64
C GLU A 50 -1.68 -7.53 -4.93
N THR A 51 -0.87 -7.37 -3.89
CA THR A 51 0.44 -6.74 -4.04
C THR A 51 1.37 -7.08 -2.88
N SER A 52 2.67 -7.00 -3.15
CA SER A 52 3.67 -7.02 -2.08
C SER A 52 3.72 -5.65 -1.40
N PHE A 53 4.00 -5.63 -0.10
CA PHE A 53 4.11 -4.38 0.66
C PHE A 53 5.29 -4.38 1.61
N ILE A 54 5.73 -3.17 1.97
CA ILE A 54 6.52 -2.90 3.17
C ILE A 54 5.79 -1.82 3.96
N GLN A 55 5.67 -2.02 5.27
CA GLN A 55 5.07 -1.07 6.19
C GLN A 55 6.05 -0.74 7.30
N HIS A 56 6.19 0.54 7.63
CA HIS A 56 6.89 1.00 8.82
C HIS A 56 5.91 1.75 9.72
N LYS A 57 5.78 1.29 10.95
CA LYS A 57 5.01 1.91 12.02
C LYS A 57 5.96 2.42 13.10
N TRP A 58 5.87 3.69 13.46
CA TRP A 58 6.72 4.25 14.51
C TRP A 58 6.09 5.39 15.31
N ASN A 59 6.55 5.51 16.55
CA ASN A 59 6.35 6.63 17.46
C ASN A 59 7.56 6.73 18.41
N GLN A 60 7.47 7.51 19.49
CA GLN A 60 8.58 7.66 20.45
C GLN A 60 9.04 6.33 21.11
N ASN A 61 8.14 5.35 21.23
CA ASN A 61 8.34 4.10 21.97
C ASN A 61 8.24 2.84 21.10
N LEU A 62 7.99 2.99 19.80
CA LEU A 62 7.73 1.89 18.88
C LEU A 62 8.47 2.14 17.56
N THR A 63 9.17 1.12 17.08
CA THR A 63 9.57 1.00 15.68
C THR A 63 9.27 -0.42 15.24
N HIS A 64 8.46 -0.57 14.20
CA HIS A 64 8.04 -1.87 13.73
C HIS A 64 7.96 -1.85 12.21
N ILE A 65 8.81 -2.65 11.56
CA ILE A 65 8.85 -2.79 10.11
C ILE A 65 8.33 -4.18 9.77
N THR A 66 7.32 -4.23 8.92
CA THR A 66 6.79 -5.48 8.36
C THR A 66 6.86 -5.43 6.85
N SER A 67 6.96 -6.60 6.25
CA SER A 67 6.87 -6.77 4.79
C SER A 67 6.07 -8.00 4.49
N GLY A 68 5.36 -8.02 3.38
CA GLY A 68 4.44 -9.11 3.11
C GLY A 68 3.67 -8.98 1.83
N PHE A 69 2.53 -9.64 1.80
CA PHE A 69 1.59 -9.62 0.69
C PHE A 69 0.21 -9.25 1.22
N ILE A 70 -0.48 -8.35 0.51
CA ILE A 70 -1.78 -7.82 0.91
C ILE A 70 -2.80 -8.04 -0.21
N TYR A 71 -4.00 -8.43 0.20
CA TYR A 71 -5.19 -8.54 -0.62
C TYR A 71 -6.19 -7.48 -0.15
N ASN A 72 -6.58 -6.58 -1.03
CA ASN A 72 -7.68 -5.63 -0.80
C ASN A 72 -8.86 -6.05 -1.66
N SER A 73 -9.93 -6.55 -1.04
CA SER A 73 -11.13 -6.98 -1.74
C SER A 73 -12.39 -6.32 -1.20
N PRO A 74 -12.70 -5.09 -1.66
CA PRO A 74 -13.93 -4.40 -1.28
C PRO A 74 -15.21 -5.13 -1.68
N SER A 75 -15.22 -5.86 -2.80
CA SER A 75 -16.37 -6.68 -3.19
C SER A 75 -16.73 -7.77 -2.17
N GLN A 76 -15.73 -8.25 -1.42
CA GLN A 76 -15.90 -9.22 -0.34
C GLN A 76 -15.88 -8.59 1.06
N ASN A 77 -15.70 -7.27 1.16
CA ASN A 77 -15.47 -6.54 2.42
C ASN A 77 -14.31 -7.13 3.25
N ILE A 78 -13.21 -7.48 2.59
CA ILE A 78 -12.07 -8.13 3.24
C ILE A 78 -10.77 -7.40 2.92
N VAL A 79 -9.92 -7.30 3.93
CA VAL A 79 -8.48 -7.10 3.75
C VAL A 79 -7.75 -8.27 4.39
N ARG A 80 -6.81 -8.87 3.67
CA ARG A 80 -5.89 -9.86 4.24
C ARG A 80 -4.46 -9.38 4.07
N ALA A 81 -3.70 -9.36 5.15
CA ALA A 81 -2.28 -9.05 5.13
C ALA A 81 -1.50 -10.23 5.71
N ASP A 82 -0.68 -10.85 4.87
CA ASP A 82 0.28 -11.87 5.27
C ASP A 82 1.64 -11.20 5.39
N GLU A 83 2.20 -11.16 6.59
CA GLU A 83 3.35 -10.32 6.93
C GLU A 83 4.45 -11.08 7.66
N ALA A 84 5.68 -10.62 7.46
CA ALA A 84 6.87 -11.06 8.18
C ALA A 84 7.46 -9.89 8.96
N PHE A 85 7.84 -10.16 10.21
CA PHE A 85 8.47 -9.19 11.11
C PHE A 85 9.33 -9.91 12.15
N GLU A 86 10.52 -9.39 12.49
CA GLU A 86 11.37 -9.87 13.59
C GLU A 86 11.52 -11.41 13.68
N GLY A 87 11.68 -12.07 12.53
CA GLY A 87 11.80 -13.54 12.45
C GLY A 87 10.50 -14.30 12.76
N SER A 88 9.35 -13.65 12.70
CA SER A 88 8.02 -14.23 12.85
C SER A 88 7.19 -13.95 11.60
N LEU A 89 6.16 -14.77 11.39
CA LEU A 89 5.15 -14.54 10.35
C LEU A 89 3.80 -14.31 11.02
N ALA A 90 2.96 -13.51 10.39
CA ALA A 90 1.57 -13.36 10.77
C ALA A 90 0.66 -13.29 9.54
N SER A 91 -0.59 -13.65 9.73
CA SER A 91 -1.66 -13.42 8.78
C SER A 91 -2.81 -12.75 9.53
N SER A 92 -3.15 -11.53 9.13
CA SER A 92 -4.32 -10.81 9.61
C SER A 92 -5.42 -10.89 8.58
N PHE A 93 -6.59 -11.35 8.99
CA PHE A 93 -7.80 -11.36 8.18
C PHE A 93 -8.83 -10.39 8.77
N PHE A 94 -8.99 -9.24 8.12
CA PHE A 94 -9.94 -8.20 8.50
C PHE A 94 -11.26 -8.38 7.74
N ASN A 95 -12.35 -8.54 8.48
CA ASN A 95 -13.69 -8.68 7.97
C ASN A 95 -14.48 -7.38 8.17
N TYR A 96 -14.50 -6.52 7.15
CA TYR A 96 -15.20 -5.24 7.16
C TYR A 96 -16.73 -5.37 7.06
N ALA A 97 -17.26 -6.57 6.76
CA ALA A 97 -18.69 -6.83 6.89
C ALA A 97 -19.11 -6.97 8.37
N ASN A 98 -18.16 -7.16 9.29
CA ASN A 98 -18.42 -7.31 10.71
C ASN A 98 -17.68 -6.21 11.51
N THR A 99 -18.40 -5.13 11.79
CA THR A 99 -17.87 -3.95 12.48
C THR A 99 -18.70 -3.58 13.70
N THR A 100 -18.06 -2.99 14.71
CA THR A 100 -18.76 -2.43 15.87
C THR A 100 -19.35 -1.06 15.54
N LYS A 101 -20.20 -0.52 16.42
CA LYS A 101 -20.77 0.83 16.25
C LYS A 101 -19.71 1.92 16.25
N GLU A 102 -18.60 1.66 16.91
CA GLU A 102 -17.43 2.54 17.01
C GLU A 102 -16.49 2.40 15.79
N GLY A 103 -16.83 1.55 14.82
CA GLY A 103 -16.04 1.36 13.60
C GLY A 103 -14.87 0.40 13.73
N LEU A 104 -14.77 -0.36 14.83
CA LEU A 104 -13.76 -1.41 14.98
C LEU A 104 -14.10 -2.59 14.07
N VAL A 105 -13.08 -3.19 13.46
CA VAL A 105 -13.20 -4.25 12.47
C VAL A 105 -12.81 -5.59 13.09
N GLU A 106 -13.60 -6.63 12.84
CA GLU A 106 -13.24 -7.99 13.24
C GLU A 106 -11.95 -8.41 12.52
N ASN A 107 -10.93 -8.82 13.30
CA ASN A 107 -9.68 -9.37 12.81
C ASN A 107 -9.47 -10.78 13.38
N THR A 108 -9.07 -11.71 12.52
CA THR A 108 -8.46 -12.97 12.94
C THR A 108 -6.98 -12.92 12.63
N LEU A 109 -6.15 -12.88 13.67
CA LEU A 109 -4.69 -12.86 13.59
C LEU A 109 -4.15 -14.27 13.88
N THR A 110 -3.45 -14.83 12.90
CA THR A 110 -2.66 -16.05 13.08
C THR A 110 -1.19 -15.70 13.10
N THR A 111 -0.46 -16.11 14.14
CA THR A 111 0.98 -15.83 14.29
C THR A 111 1.79 -17.12 14.34
N PHE A 112 2.90 -17.12 13.63
CA PHE A 112 3.91 -18.18 13.57
C PHE A 112 5.21 -17.60 14.14
N SER A 113 5.56 -18.01 15.36
CA SER A 113 6.80 -17.56 16.02
C SER A 113 7.94 -18.55 15.76
N HIS A 114 9.15 -18.07 15.46
CA HIS A 114 10.34 -18.92 15.35
C HIS A 114 10.69 -19.67 16.66
N LYS A 115 10.10 -19.27 17.80
CA LYS A 115 10.35 -19.90 19.11
C LYS A 115 9.38 -21.05 19.43
N SER A 116 8.41 -21.32 18.55
CA SER A 116 7.35 -22.31 18.81
C SER A 116 6.97 -23.05 17.53
N ASN A 117 6.68 -24.34 17.64
CA ASN A 117 6.07 -25.12 16.55
C ASN A 117 4.53 -25.04 16.53
N LYS A 118 3.93 -24.28 17.47
CA LYS A 118 2.50 -24.05 17.55
C LYS A 118 2.17 -22.66 17.05
N THR A 119 1.15 -22.58 16.19
CA THR A 119 0.55 -21.31 15.80
C THR A 119 -0.28 -20.74 16.93
N THR A 120 -0.33 -19.41 17.03
CA THR A 120 -1.26 -18.71 17.93
C THR A 120 -2.33 -18.06 17.09
N ILE A 121 -3.60 -18.23 17.48
CA ILE A 121 -4.73 -17.59 16.82
C ILE A 121 -5.40 -16.67 17.83
N TRP A 122 -5.56 -15.41 17.45
CA TRP A 122 -6.32 -14.41 18.18
C TRP A 122 -7.46 -13.90 17.30
N LYS A 123 -8.62 -13.66 17.90
CA LYS A 123 -9.79 -13.09 17.21
C LYS A 123 -10.43 -12.01 18.06
N GLY A 124 -10.71 -10.85 17.47
CA GLY A 124 -11.36 -9.73 18.15
C GLY A 124 -11.55 -8.52 17.25
N PHE A 125 -12.04 -7.43 17.81
CA PHE A 125 -12.27 -6.17 17.08
C PHE A 125 -11.13 -5.19 17.30
N VAL A 126 -10.62 -4.58 16.23
CA VAL A 126 -9.48 -3.64 16.27
C VAL A 126 -9.72 -2.41 15.40
N ASN A 127 -8.98 -1.34 15.66
CA ASN A 127 -8.76 -0.30 14.66
C ASN A 127 -7.74 -0.86 13.64
N PRO A 128 -8.13 -1.08 12.37
CA PRO A 128 -7.31 -1.86 11.44
C PRO A 128 -6.05 -1.10 11.04
N GLY A 129 -4.90 -1.77 11.17
CA GLY A 129 -3.63 -1.28 10.61
C GLY A 129 -3.58 -1.33 9.08
N PHE A 130 -4.56 -1.99 8.45
CA PHE A 130 -4.71 -2.15 7.01
C PHE A 130 -6.15 -1.78 6.59
N PRO A 131 -6.41 -0.51 6.22
CA PRO A 131 -7.73 -0.03 5.83
C PRO A 131 -8.28 -0.72 4.58
N LEU A 132 -9.60 -0.83 4.46
CA LEU A 132 -10.27 -1.22 3.22
C LEU A 132 -10.40 -0.02 2.29
N PHE A 133 -9.94 -0.17 1.04
CA PHE A 133 -10.00 0.88 0.03
C PHE A 133 -10.98 0.52 -1.12
N PRO A 134 -12.28 0.86 -1.02
CA PRO A 134 -13.22 0.77 -2.14
C PRO A 134 -12.88 1.76 -3.25
N LYS A 135 -13.38 1.50 -4.47
CA LYS A 135 -13.01 2.24 -5.69
C LYS A 135 -13.29 3.74 -5.63
N ASP A 136 -14.33 4.12 -4.90
CA ASP A 136 -14.81 5.48 -4.75
C ASP A 136 -14.37 6.13 -3.43
N ILE A 137 -13.46 5.51 -2.68
CA ILE A 137 -13.04 6.02 -1.36
C ILE A 137 -12.58 7.48 -1.40
N LEU A 138 -11.84 7.88 -2.43
CA LEU A 138 -11.35 9.25 -2.55
C LEU A 138 -12.49 10.23 -2.85
N VAL A 139 -13.51 9.81 -3.59
CA VAL A 139 -14.70 10.61 -3.87
C VAL A 139 -15.58 10.69 -2.62
N GLN A 140 -15.85 9.54 -2.00
CA GLN A 140 -16.72 9.41 -0.82
C GLN A 140 -16.24 10.26 0.36
N TYR A 141 -14.92 10.31 0.58
CA TYR A 141 -14.32 11.09 1.66
C TYR A 141 -13.87 12.49 1.24
N GLY A 142 -14.24 12.96 0.04
CA GLY A 142 -13.93 14.31 -0.43
C GLY A 142 -12.43 14.61 -0.43
N ALA A 143 -11.64 13.72 -1.04
CA ALA A 143 -10.19 13.78 -0.94
C ALA A 143 -9.62 15.11 -1.46
N VAL A 144 -8.63 15.62 -0.72
CA VAL A 144 -7.90 16.83 -1.10
C VAL A 144 -6.59 16.42 -1.75
N PHE A 145 -6.34 16.96 -2.96
CA PHE A 145 -5.08 16.73 -3.66
C PHE A 145 -3.91 17.33 -2.88
N GLY A 146 -2.97 16.48 -2.47
CA GLY A 146 -1.80 16.84 -1.67
C GLY A 146 -0.53 17.09 -2.49
N GLY A 147 -0.63 17.09 -3.83
CA GLY A 147 0.51 17.29 -4.71
C GLY A 147 1.04 16.01 -5.36
N LEU A 148 2.00 16.18 -6.27
CA LEU A 148 2.73 15.08 -6.89
C LEU A 148 4.01 14.80 -6.10
N VAL A 149 4.23 13.54 -5.73
CA VAL A 149 5.36 13.12 -4.90
C VAL A 149 6.07 11.92 -5.50
N ARG A 150 7.32 11.68 -5.07
CA ARG A 150 8.05 10.44 -5.36
C ARG A 150 7.82 9.42 -4.26
N ARG A 151 7.71 8.15 -4.63
CA ARG A 151 7.58 7.00 -3.72
C ARG A 151 8.65 5.98 -4.04
N ARG A 152 9.00 5.12 -3.07
CA ARG A 152 10.22 4.30 -3.15
C ARG A 152 10.23 3.32 -4.33
N PHE A 153 9.09 2.73 -4.65
CA PHE A 153 8.97 1.69 -5.68
C PHE A 153 8.24 2.17 -6.93
N ASN A 154 8.19 3.49 -7.14
CA ASN A 154 7.57 4.11 -8.29
C ASN A 154 8.59 4.96 -9.04
N GLU A 155 8.80 4.68 -10.32
CA GLU A 155 9.71 5.46 -11.17
C GLU A 155 9.16 6.87 -11.41
N ASP A 156 7.86 6.96 -11.67
CA ASP A 156 7.14 8.20 -11.91
C ASP A 156 6.63 8.85 -10.62
N LEU A 157 6.29 10.14 -10.72
CA LEU A 157 5.53 10.84 -9.69
C LEU A 157 4.16 10.17 -9.49
N VAL A 158 3.64 10.25 -8.28
CA VAL A 158 2.29 9.80 -7.92
C VAL A 158 1.53 10.91 -7.23
N ALA A 159 0.21 10.90 -7.38
CA ALA A 159 -0.68 11.86 -6.74
C ALA A 159 -0.94 11.46 -5.29
N ALA A 160 -0.70 12.38 -4.36
CA ALA A 160 -1.11 12.26 -2.96
C ALA A 160 -2.55 12.75 -2.80
N TRP A 161 -3.38 12.00 -2.07
CA TRP A 161 -4.77 12.33 -1.79
C TRP A 161 -5.05 12.19 -0.29
N ASN A 162 -5.37 13.30 0.37
CA ASN A 162 -5.62 13.33 1.80
C ASN A 162 -7.10 13.13 2.08
N ILE A 163 -7.42 12.18 2.97
CA ILE A 163 -8.77 11.88 3.45
C ILE A 163 -8.79 11.75 4.98
N MET A 164 -9.97 11.90 5.56
CA MET A 164 -10.26 11.50 6.95
C MET A 164 -10.97 10.15 6.93
N TYR A 165 -10.22 9.05 7.00
CA TYR A 165 -10.78 7.70 7.01
C TYR A 165 -11.66 7.49 8.25
N GLN A 166 -12.86 6.92 8.05
CA GLN A 166 -13.91 6.84 9.07
C GLN A 166 -14.24 8.20 9.74
N GLY A 167 -13.92 9.32 9.07
CA GLY A 167 -14.13 10.67 9.60
C GLY A 167 -13.14 11.12 10.67
N ALA A 168 -12.18 10.27 11.08
CA ALA A 168 -11.34 10.54 12.25
C ALA A 168 -9.84 10.29 12.03
N ILE A 169 -9.46 9.40 11.11
CA ILE A 169 -8.07 8.97 10.93
C ILE A 169 -7.50 9.64 9.68
N PRO A 170 -6.50 10.55 9.81
CA PRO A 170 -5.83 11.12 8.65
C PRO A 170 -5.11 10.03 7.85
N VAL A 171 -5.46 9.93 6.57
CA VAL A 171 -4.83 9.01 5.62
C VAL A 171 -4.45 9.78 4.35
N THR A 172 -3.21 9.60 3.89
CA THR A 172 -2.78 10.03 2.56
C THR A 172 -2.70 8.80 1.68
N VAL A 173 -3.54 8.72 0.65
CA VAL A 173 -3.55 7.66 -0.36
C VAL A 173 -2.68 8.11 -1.53
N TYR A 174 -1.77 7.25 -1.98
CA TYR A 174 -0.92 7.53 -3.13
C TYR A 174 -1.41 6.76 -4.35
N VAL A 175 -1.66 7.48 -5.44
CA VAL A 175 -2.27 6.93 -6.65
C VAL A 175 -1.44 7.32 -7.87
N ASN A 176 -1.08 6.35 -8.70
CA ASN A 176 -0.37 6.63 -9.95
C ASN A 176 -1.31 7.18 -11.03
N ASN A 177 -0.75 7.55 -12.18
CA ASN A 177 -1.50 8.09 -13.31
C ASN A 177 -2.45 7.08 -13.99
N CYS A 178 -2.39 5.80 -13.61
CA CYS A 178 -3.32 4.75 -14.03
C CYS A 178 -4.46 4.52 -13.02
N ASN A 179 -4.62 5.39 -12.02
CA ASN A 179 -5.54 5.23 -10.90
C ASN A 179 -5.30 3.96 -10.06
N VAL A 180 -4.07 3.45 -10.05
CA VAL A 180 -3.67 2.34 -9.19
C VAL A 180 -3.11 2.91 -7.90
N MET A 181 -3.62 2.42 -6.76
CA MET A 181 -3.09 2.76 -5.46
C MET A 181 -1.70 2.11 -5.28
N VAL A 182 -0.71 2.90 -4.91
CA VAL A 182 0.69 2.44 -4.75
C VAL A 182 1.17 2.45 -3.30
N GLY A 183 0.29 2.82 -2.37
CA GLY A 183 0.59 2.87 -0.95
C GLY A 183 -0.27 3.89 -0.24
N TYR A 184 -0.07 4.01 1.06
CA TYR A 184 -0.72 5.01 1.88
C TYR A 184 0.11 5.32 3.13
N ASP A 185 -0.09 6.51 3.66
CA ASP A 185 0.38 6.90 4.98
C ASP A 185 -0.87 7.05 5.88
N LEU A 186 -0.77 6.63 7.13
CA LEU A 186 -1.78 6.93 8.15
C LEU A 186 -1.14 7.49 9.41
N PHE A 187 -1.88 8.33 10.12
CA PHE A 187 -1.51 8.80 11.44
C PHE A 187 -2.57 8.35 12.44
N SER A 188 -2.22 7.44 13.34
CA SER A 188 -3.09 7.03 14.45
C SER A 188 -3.04 8.12 15.52
N PRO A 189 -4.10 8.94 15.70
CA PRO A 189 -4.01 10.14 16.53
C PRO A 189 -3.83 9.82 18.01
N GLU A 190 -4.55 8.80 18.50
CA GLU A 190 -4.52 8.37 19.90
C GLU A 190 -3.13 7.91 20.34
N LEU A 191 -2.47 7.13 19.48
CA LEU A 191 -1.13 6.60 19.75
C LEU A 191 -0.02 7.52 19.23
N ARG A 192 -0.37 8.64 18.59
CA ARG A 192 0.55 9.55 17.87
C ARG A 192 1.53 8.78 16.99
N THR A 193 1.03 7.77 16.30
CA THR A 193 1.84 6.80 15.57
C THR A 193 1.71 7.04 14.08
N ARG A 194 2.85 7.18 13.41
CA ARG A 194 2.90 7.25 11.95
C ARG A 194 3.06 5.85 11.38
N VAL A 195 2.33 5.58 10.31
CA VAL A 195 2.45 4.37 9.52
C VAL A 195 2.65 4.78 8.07
N VAL A 196 3.65 4.22 7.42
CA VAL A 196 3.90 4.38 5.98
C VAL A 196 3.86 3.01 5.36
N THR A 197 3.03 2.84 4.35
CA THR A 197 2.89 1.59 3.58
C THR A 197 3.23 1.85 2.12
N GLU A 198 4.18 1.10 1.59
CA GLU A 198 4.60 1.14 0.19
C GLU A 198 4.22 -0.17 -0.49
N TYR A 199 3.61 -0.11 -1.67
CA TYR A 199 3.27 -1.27 -2.49
C TYR A 199 4.23 -1.45 -3.66
N PHE A 200 4.46 -2.69 -4.05
CA PHE A 200 5.27 -3.06 -5.21
C PHE A 200 4.82 -4.39 -5.79
N ASN A 201 5.14 -4.65 -7.07
CA ASN A 201 4.60 -5.81 -7.82
C ASN A 201 3.06 -5.86 -7.78
N ILE A 202 2.41 -4.71 -8.00
CA ILE A 202 0.94 -4.58 -7.92
C ILE A 202 0.29 -5.32 -9.11
N GLN A 203 -0.68 -6.19 -8.80
CA GLN A 203 -1.56 -6.80 -9.79
C GLN A 203 -2.95 -6.18 -9.65
N ALA A 204 -3.31 -5.28 -10.59
CA ALA A 204 -4.54 -4.48 -10.57
C ALA A 204 -5.04 -4.12 -11.98
#